data_AF-A0A0W7YQW4-F1
#
_entry.id   AF-A0A0W7YQW4-F1
#
_cell.length_a   1.000
_cell.length_b   1.000
_cell.length_c   1.000
_cell.angle_alpha   90.00
_cell.angle_beta   90.00
_cell.angle_gamma   90.00
#
_symmetry.space_group_name_H-M   'P 1'
#
loop_
_entity.id
_entity.type
_entity.pdbx_description
1 polymer ?
#
loop_
_entity_poly.entity_id
_entity_poly.type
_entity_poly.pdbx_seq_one_letter_code
_entity_poly.pdbx_strand_id
1 'polypeptide(L)'
;MKTLHYANETFQAEEIVKTKDSIIGYNDGNEVFSLRGISDFSHFTLDEGQVFDKPKLTDVENLRLELARSNTQMMEHIIALTGVK
;
A
#
# COMPACT_ATOMS: atom_id res chain seq x y z
N MET A 1 -6.95 -16.20 -7.45
CA MET A 1 -5.77 -16.56 -6.63
C MET A 1 -4.54 -16.01 -7.31
N LYS A 2 -3.80 -15.16 -6.61
CA LYS A 2 -2.51 -14.63 -7.03
C LYS A 2 -1.39 -15.51 -6.52
N THR A 3 -0.28 -15.52 -7.25
CA THR A 3 0.88 -16.35 -6.96
C THR A 3 2.14 -15.49 -6.99
N LEU A 4 2.91 -15.54 -5.91
CA LEU A 4 4.18 -14.85 -5.74
C LEU A 4 5.31 -15.87 -5.68
N HIS A 5 6.33 -15.67 -6.51
CA HIS A 5 7.54 -16.48 -6.53
C HIS A 5 8.69 -15.74 -5.86
N TYR A 6 9.34 -16.40 -4.92
CA TYR A 6 10.54 -15.90 -4.25
C TYR A 6 11.40 -17.06 -3.76
N ALA A 7 12.71 -17.03 -4.04
CA ALA A 7 13.69 -18.00 -3.53
C ALA A 7 13.30 -19.50 -3.74
N ASN A 8 12.73 -19.83 -4.90
CA ASN A 8 12.16 -21.15 -5.24
C ASN A 8 10.92 -21.56 -4.42
N GLU A 9 10.41 -20.68 -3.57
CA GLU A 9 9.15 -20.82 -2.88
C GLU A 9 8.05 -20.13 -3.67
N THR A 10 6.83 -20.61 -3.47
CA THR A 10 5.63 -20.08 -4.11
C THR A 10 4.60 -19.79 -3.04
N PHE A 11 4.15 -18.54 -2.96
CA PHE A 11 3.15 -18.06 -2.01
C PHE A 11 1.87 -17.74 -2.76
N GLN A 12 0.73 -18.17 -2.24
CA GLN A 12 -0.56 -17.94 -2.87
C GLN A 12 -1.52 -17.22 -1.93
N ALA A 13 -2.18 -16.20 -2.46
CA ALA A 13 -3.21 -15.47 -1.74
C ALA A 13 -4.26 -14.89 -2.69
N GLU A 14 -5.43 -14.52 -2.19
CA GLU A 14 -6.45 -13.80 -2.97
C GLU A 14 -6.00 -12.37 -3.28
N GLU A 15 -5.41 -11.70 -2.29
CA GLU A 15 -4.82 -10.36 -2.40
C GLU A 15 -3.34 -10.40 -1.99
N ILE A 16 -2.46 -9.75 -2.74
CA ILE A 16 -1.03 -9.64 -2.41
C ILE A 16 -0.64 -8.17 -2.39
N VAL A 17 -0.41 -7.63 -1.21
CA VAL A 17 -0.10 -6.23 -0.98
C VAL A 17 1.40 -6.05 -0.81
N LYS A 18 1.98 -5.13 -1.58
CA LYS A 18 3.36 -4.67 -1.40
C LYS A 18 3.39 -3.35 -0.65
N THR A 19 4.14 -3.29 0.44
CA THR A 19 4.42 -2.07 1.21
C THR A 19 5.85 -1.59 0.96
N LYS A 20 6.33 -0.63 1.76
CA LYS A 20 7.69 -0.08 1.65
C LYS A 20 8.78 -1.15 1.84
N ASP A 21 8.56 -2.09 2.76
CA ASP A 21 9.56 -3.06 3.21
C ASP A 21 8.98 -4.47 3.41
N SER A 22 7.72 -4.67 3.01
CA SER A 22 7.03 -5.95 3.23
C SER A 22 6.13 -6.34 2.06
N ILE A 23 5.87 -7.64 1.91
CA ILE A 23 4.82 -8.19 1.04
C ILE A 23 3.92 -9.08 1.90
N ILE A 24 2.61 -8.86 1.82
CA ILE A 24 1.63 -9.52 2.67
C ILE A 24 0.54 -10.10 1.79
N GLY A 25 0.24 -11.38 1.97
CA GLY A 25 -0.85 -12.08 1.30
C GLY A 25 -2.06 -12.23 2.20
N TYR A 26 -3.26 -12.00 1.66
CA TYR A 26 -4.54 -12.15 2.36
C TYR A 26 -5.48 -13.10 1.63
N ASN A 27 -6.21 -13.93 2.38
CA ASN A 27 -7.37 -14.69 1.92
C ASN A 27 -8.57 -14.30 2.79
N ASP A 28 -9.66 -13.83 2.19
CA ASP A 28 -10.86 -13.37 2.88
C ASP A 28 -10.55 -12.33 3.99
N GLY A 29 -9.56 -11.47 3.75
CA GLY A 29 -9.07 -10.49 4.72
C GLY A 29 -8.17 -11.04 5.84
N ASN A 30 -7.91 -12.35 5.90
CA ASN A 30 -6.98 -12.96 6.84
C ASN A 30 -5.58 -13.05 6.25
N GLU A 31 -4.56 -12.61 7.00
CA GLU A 31 -3.16 -12.75 6.59
C GLU A 31 -2.80 -14.25 6.47
N VAL A 32 -2.37 -14.68 5.29
CA VAL A 32 -1.93 -16.06 5.03
C VAL A 32 -0.41 -16.19 4.94
N PHE A 33 0.27 -15.11 4.54
CA PHE A 33 1.72 -15.02 4.62
C PHE A 33 2.17 -13.56 4.74
N SER A 34 3.31 -13.34 5.39
CA SER A 34 3.97 -12.04 5.40
C SER A 34 5.49 -12.18 5.29
N LEU A 35 6.07 -11.45 4.34
CA LEU A 35 7.50 -11.33 4.12
C LEU A 35 7.89 -9.91 4.51
N ARG A 36 8.66 -9.75 5.57
CA ARG A 36 9.02 -8.45 6.17
C ARG A 36 10.52 -8.21 6.10
N GLY A 37 10.92 -6.93 6.12
CA GLY A 37 12.35 -6.55 6.06
C GLY A 37 12.96 -6.67 4.66
N ILE A 38 12.12 -6.59 3.63
CA ILE A 38 12.53 -6.65 2.23
C ILE A 38 13.21 -5.33 1.86
N SER A 39 14.50 -5.39 1.55
CA SER A 39 15.26 -4.25 1.04
C SER A 39 15.33 -4.23 -0.48
N ASP A 40 15.31 -5.41 -1.11
CA ASP A 40 15.30 -5.58 -2.56
C ASP A 40 14.06 -6.39 -2.98
N PHE A 41 13.24 -5.79 -3.85
CA PHE A 41 12.02 -6.40 -4.37
C PHE A 41 12.22 -7.08 -5.73
N SER A 42 13.43 -7.02 -6.30
CA SER A 42 13.72 -7.47 -7.67
C SER A 42 13.58 -8.98 -7.82
N HIS A 43 13.72 -9.72 -6.72
CA HIS A 43 13.55 -11.17 -6.66
C HIS A 43 12.10 -11.64 -6.48
N PHE A 44 11.15 -10.73 -6.29
CA PHE A 44 9.75 -11.03 -6.04
C PHE A 44 8.95 -10.85 -7.32
N THR A 45 8.49 -11.96 -7.89
CA THR A 45 7.76 -11.95 -9.16
C THR A 45 6.37 -12.53 -8.97
N LEU A 46 5.35 -11.82 -9.44
CA LEU A 46 4.00 -12.36 -9.52
C LEU A 46 3.81 -13.12 -10.85
N ASP A 47 2.82 -14.01 -10.89
CA ASP A 47 2.45 -14.72 -12.11
C ASP A 47 2.09 -13.77 -13.27
N GLU A 48 2.16 -14.26 -14.51
CA GLU A 48 2.07 -13.40 -15.70
C GLU A 48 0.77 -12.58 -15.73
N GLY A 49 0.92 -11.26 -15.82
CA GLY A 49 -0.19 -10.31 -15.85
C GLY A 49 -0.81 -9.98 -14.49
N GLN A 50 -0.32 -10.56 -13.39
CA GLN A 50 -0.74 -10.19 -12.05
C GLN A 50 -0.02 -8.94 -11.55
N VAL A 51 -0.73 -8.14 -10.76
CA VAL A 51 -0.21 -6.92 -10.14
C VAL A 51 -0.44 -6.96 -8.64
N PHE A 52 0.43 -6.30 -7.88
CA PHE A 52 0.25 -6.12 -6.45
C PHE A 52 -1.01 -5.31 -6.17
N ASP A 53 -1.77 -5.75 -5.18
CA ASP A 53 -2.91 -5.02 -4.66
C ASP A 53 -2.43 -3.82 -3.86
N LYS A 54 -3.27 -2.78 -3.85
CA LYS A 54 -3.00 -1.59 -3.05
C LYS A 54 -3.20 -1.95 -1.57
N PRO A 55 -2.35 -1.47 -0.66
CA PRO A 55 -2.64 -1.57 0.75
C PRO A 55 -4.00 -0.92 1.00
N LYS A 56 -4.91 -1.67 1.61
CA LYS A 56 -6.14 -1.09 2.15
C LYS A 56 -5.68 -0.14 3.25
N LEU A 57 -5.70 1.15 2.94
CA LEU A 57 -5.52 2.18 3.96
C LEU A 57 -6.54 1.87 5.04
N THR A 58 -6.07 1.73 6.27
CA THR A 58 -6.99 1.60 7.40
C THR A 58 -7.91 2.82 7.43
N ASP A 59 -9.12 2.69 7.95
CA ASP A 59 -10.04 3.84 8.11
C ASP A 59 -9.35 5.03 8.80
N VAL A 60 -8.44 4.75 9.74
CA VAL A 60 -7.63 5.76 10.43
C VAL A 60 -6.66 6.49 9.51
N GLU A 61 -5.99 5.80 8.59
CA GLU A 61 -5.07 6.41 7.64
C GLU A 61 -5.82 7.21 6.56
N ASN A 62 -6.98 6.73 6.12
CA ASN A 62 -7.86 7.49 5.24
C ASN A 62 -8.33 8.79 5.90
N LEU A 63 -8.74 8.73 7.17
CA LEU A 63 -9.17 9.90 7.92
C LEU A 63 -8.04 10.92 8.08
N ARG A 64 -6.81 10.46 8.33
CA ARG A 64 -5.63 11.32 8.42
C ARG A 64 -5.30 12.00 7.09
N LEU A 65 -5.44 11.28 5.97
CA LEU A 65 -5.22 11.85 4.64
C LEU A 65 -6.27 12.91 4.30
N GLU A 66 -7.53 12.70 4.66
CA GLU A 66 -8.61 13.66 4.46
C GLU A 66 -8.40 14.94 5.28
N LEU A 67 -8.05 14.79 6.57
CA LEU A 67 -7.70 15.93 7.43
C LEU A 67 -6.51 16.72 6.90
N ALA A 68 -5.46 16.04 6.41
CA ALA A 68 -4.30 16.69 5.83
C ALA A 68 -4.69 17.52 4.57
N ARG A 69 -5.52 16.95 3.69
CA ARG A 69 -6.02 17.64 2.49
C ARG A 69 -6.87 18.86 2.85
N SER A 70 -7.78 18.71 3.81
CA SER A 70 -8.62 19.82 4.29
C SER A 70 -7.78 20.95 4.86
N ASN A 71 -6.76 20.63 5.67
CA ASN A 71 -5.85 21.63 6.23
C ASN A 71 -5.04 22.37 5.17
N THR A 72 -4.55 21.67 4.13
CA THR A 72 -3.87 22.31 3.00
C THR A 72 -4.81 23.26 2.25
N GLN A 73 -6.02 22.81 1.91
CA GLN A 73 -6.99 23.64 1.20
C GLN A 73 -7.39 24.89 1.98
N MET A 74 -7.58 24.77 3.31
CA MET A 74 -7.85 25.93 4.16
C MET A 74 -6.67 26.91 4.18
N MET A 75 -5.43 26.40 4.24
CA MET A 75 -4.25 27.26 4.22
C MET A 75 -4.08 27.97 2.88
N GLU A 76 -4.32 27.30 1.76
CA GLU A 76 -4.37 27.92 0.43
C GLU A 76 -5.43 29.02 0.36
N HIS A 77 -6.61 28.78 0.94
CA HIS A 77 -7.68 29.78 0.99
C HIS A 77 -7.29 30.99 1.84
N ILE A 78 -6.64 30.79 2.98
CA ILE A 78 -6.15 31.87 3.84
C ILE A 78 -5.06 32.67 3.12
N ILE A 79 -4.11 32.02 2.45
CA ILE A 79 -3.07 32.70 1.66
C ILE A 79 -3.72 33.53 0.55
N ALA A 80 -4.70 32.99 -0.15
CA ALA A 80 -5.44 33.69 -1.19
C ALA A 80 -6.20 34.92 -0.67
N LEU A 81 -6.74 34.86 0.56
CA LEU A 81 -7.48 35.96 1.18
C LEU A 81 -6.57 37.01 1.84
N THR A 82 -5.41 36.60 2.37
CA THR A 82 -4.49 37.48 3.10
C THR A 82 -3.38 38.07 2.22
N GLY A 83 -3.17 37.54 1.01
CA GLY A 83 -2.23 38.08 0.03
C GLY A 83 -0.75 38.03 0.47
N VAL A 84 -0.44 37.27 1.52
CA VAL A 84 0.94 37.11 2.01
C VAL A 84 1.70 36.23 1.02
N LYS A 85 2.68 36.83 0.34
CA LYS A 85 3.57 36.18 -0.63
C LYS A 85 4.89 35.81 0.03
#